data_AF-Q65ND0-F1
#
_entry.id   AF-Q65ND0-F1
#
_cell.length_a   1.000
_cell.length_b   1.000
_cell.length_c   1.000
_cell.angle_alpha   90.00
_cell.angle_beta   90.00
_cell.angle_gamma   90.00
#
_symmetry.space_group_name_H-M   'P 1'
#
loop_
_entity.id
_entity.type
_entity.pdbx_description
1 polymer ?
#
loop_
_entity_poly.entity_id
_entity_poly.type
_entity_poly.pdbx_seq_one_letter_code
_entity_poly.pdbx_strand_id
1 'polypeptide(L)'
;MKKRTVLFFLLIWLAGCASAQEAEEQTKWVNSEQKAIENGIRYESITKDDIIDKIDLNGEQVVVFRFGDSEGEGIGLAHIKRENGNYQWYRDLNYAIVKSDHPKTENAEASAPFTTPKGRKYTLYTGDADRLNGTFETDDGLHLEPVVDQKTGMYYQIVQDSD
;
A
#
# COMPACT_ATOMS: atom_id res chain seq x y z
N MET A 1 -58.58 -10.65 24.41
CA MET A 1 -57.62 -9.93 23.54
C MET A 1 -56.21 -10.37 23.92
N LYS A 2 -55.45 -10.90 22.96
CA LYS A 2 -54.21 -11.65 23.15
C LYS A 2 -53.05 -10.71 23.51
N LYS A 3 -52.41 -10.95 24.66
CA LYS A 3 -51.06 -10.46 24.95
C LYS A 3 -50.06 -11.46 24.36
N ARG A 4 -49.29 -11.06 23.35
CA ARG A 4 -48.00 -11.69 23.01
C ARG A 4 -47.07 -10.60 22.50
N THR A 5 -46.24 -10.13 23.42
CA THR A 5 -45.10 -9.26 23.17
C THR A 5 -43.87 -10.14 22.91
N VAL A 6 -42.93 -9.59 22.11
CA VAL A 6 -41.50 -9.91 22.06
C VAL A 6 -41.09 -11.15 21.25
N LEU A 7 -40.35 -10.96 20.15
CA LEU A 7 -38.89 -11.17 20.07
C LEU A 7 -38.47 -11.23 18.58
N PHE A 8 -38.03 -10.11 18.02
CA PHE A 8 -37.33 -10.07 16.73
C PHE A 8 -36.22 -9.00 16.82
N PHE A 9 -35.22 -9.29 17.66
CA PHE A 9 -34.04 -8.43 17.83
C PHE A 9 -32.82 -9.34 18.06
N LEU A 10 -32.43 -10.11 17.05
CA LEU A 10 -31.25 -10.99 17.14
C LEU A 10 -30.73 -11.40 15.74
N LEU A 11 -30.54 -10.42 14.84
CA LEU A 11 -29.99 -10.65 13.50
C LEU A 11 -28.94 -9.60 13.05
N ILE A 12 -28.34 -8.82 13.96
CA ILE A 12 -27.41 -7.73 13.60
C ILE A 12 -25.97 -7.96 14.14
N TRP A 13 -25.47 -9.20 14.21
CA TRP A 13 -24.17 -9.48 14.86
C TRP A 13 -23.14 -10.24 14.01
N LEU A 14 -23.26 -10.25 12.67
CA LEU A 14 -22.35 -11.04 11.81
C LEU A 14 -21.54 -10.24 10.78
N ALA A 15 -21.66 -8.91 10.72
CA ALA A 15 -20.89 -8.09 9.76
C ALA A 15 -19.56 -7.53 10.32
N GLY A 16 -19.21 -7.79 11.59
CA GLY A 16 -18.09 -7.12 12.27
C GLY A 16 -16.74 -7.87 12.28
N CYS A 17 -16.70 -9.18 12.00
CA CYS A 17 -15.48 -9.97 12.21
C CYS A 17 -14.40 -9.77 11.14
N ALA A 18 -14.77 -9.53 9.88
CA ALA A 18 -13.79 -9.39 8.78
C ALA A 18 -12.86 -8.18 9.01
N SER A 19 -13.45 -7.02 9.33
CA SER A 19 -12.69 -5.79 9.59
C SER A 19 -11.75 -5.88 10.81
N ALA A 20 -12.12 -6.66 11.82
CA ALA A 20 -11.30 -6.83 13.02
C ALA A 20 -10.07 -7.71 12.74
N GLN A 21 -10.23 -8.73 11.89
CA GLN A 21 -9.13 -9.62 11.51
C GLN A 21 -8.11 -8.91 10.61
N GLU A 22 -8.57 -8.08 9.67
CA GLU A 22 -7.70 -7.27 8.80
C GLU A 22 -6.89 -6.25 9.63
N ALA A 23 -7.55 -5.53 10.56
CA ALA A 23 -6.87 -4.60 11.45
C ALA A 23 -5.86 -5.30 12.38
N GLU A 24 -6.14 -6.55 12.79
CA GLU A 24 -5.20 -7.35 13.58
C GLU A 24 -3.94 -7.68 12.77
N GLU A 25 -4.07 -8.08 11.50
CA GLU A 25 -2.91 -8.46 10.67
C GLU A 25 -1.95 -7.29 10.41
N GLN A 26 -2.48 -6.10 10.13
CA GLN A 26 -1.67 -4.89 9.95
C GLN A 26 -0.95 -4.47 11.25
N THR A 27 -1.58 -4.66 12.40
CA THR A 27 -1.02 -4.20 13.69
C THR A 27 -0.20 -5.27 14.42
N LYS A 28 -0.03 -6.46 13.82
CA LYS A 28 0.64 -7.59 14.48
C LYS A 28 2.15 -7.48 14.48
N TRP A 29 2.72 -7.34 15.67
CA TRP A 29 4.16 -7.48 15.92
C TRP A 29 4.59 -8.94 15.94
N VAL A 30 5.69 -9.26 15.27
CA VAL A 30 6.26 -10.61 15.16
C VAL A 30 7.78 -10.60 15.31
N ASN A 31 8.36 -11.72 15.73
CA ASN A 31 9.79 -11.82 16.02
C ASN A 31 10.70 -12.01 14.79
N SER A 32 10.19 -11.77 13.57
CA SER A 32 10.95 -11.94 12.33
C SER A 32 10.42 -11.00 11.26
N GLU A 33 11.32 -10.34 10.55
CA GLU A 33 11.01 -9.52 9.38
C GLU A 33 10.27 -10.32 8.30
N GLN A 34 10.70 -11.56 8.02
CA GLN A 34 10.04 -12.41 7.04
C GLN A 34 8.57 -12.66 7.41
N LYS A 35 8.29 -12.91 8.69
CA LYS A 35 6.91 -13.09 9.16
C LYS A 35 6.09 -11.80 9.06
N ALA A 36 6.72 -10.65 9.28
CA ALA A 36 6.04 -9.37 9.12
C ALA A 36 5.65 -9.14 7.66
N ILE A 37 6.54 -9.45 6.71
CA ILE A 37 6.26 -9.41 5.27
C ILE A 37 5.17 -10.41 4.91
N GLU A 38 5.21 -11.64 5.42
CA GLU A 38 4.17 -12.64 5.17
C GLU A 38 2.79 -12.21 5.72
N ASN A 39 2.75 -11.49 6.85
CA ASN A 39 1.52 -10.88 7.34
C ASN A 39 1.04 -9.77 6.41
N GLY A 40 1.95 -8.90 5.97
CA GLY A 40 1.65 -7.84 4.99
C GLY A 40 1.06 -8.37 3.70
N ILE A 41 1.67 -9.41 3.12
CA ILE A 41 1.18 -10.07 1.91
C ILE A 41 -0.28 -10.53 2.07
N ARG A 42 -0.64 -11.12 3.22
CA ARG A 42 -2.03 -11.54 3.48
C ARG A 42 -2.96 -10.35 3.69
N TYR A 43 -2.52 -9.37 4.48
CA TYR A 43 -3.29 -8.16 4.78
C TYR A 43 -3.65 -7.39 3.50
N GLU A 44 -2.68 -7.20 2.60
CA GLU A 44 -2.90 -6.50 1.33
C GLU A 44 -3.54 -7.39 0.26
N SER A 45 -3.78 -8.68 0.55
CA SER A 45 -4.31 -9.67 -0.42
C SER A 45 -3.47 -9.81 -1.70
N ILE A 46 -2.14 -9.70 -1.57
CA ILE A 46 -1.17 -9.81 -2.67
C ILE A 46 -0.42 -11.15 -2.63
N THR A 47 0.43 -11.41 -3.61
CA THR A 47 1.36 -12.55 -3.61
C THR A 47 2.80 -12.10 -3.39
N LYS A 48 3.71 -13.06 -3.13
CA LYS A 48 5.15 -12.77 -3.04
C LYS A 48 5.70 -12.16 -4.32
N ASP A 49 5.18 -12.59 -5.47
CA ASP A 49 5.61 -12.09 -6.76
C ASP A 49 5.21 -10.63 -6.95
N ASP A 50 4.20 -10.14 -6.23
CA ASP A 50 3.74 -8.75 -6.31
C ASP A 50 4.62 -7.77 -5.55
N ILE A 51 5.56 -8.25 -4.73
CA ILE A 51 6.62 -7.41 -4.18
C ILE A 51 7.57 -7.02 -5.31
N ILE A 52 7.64 -5.73 -5.59
CA ILE A 52 8.52 -5.14 -6.60
C ILE A 52 9.91 -4.96 -6.00
N ASP A 53 9.98 -4.35 -4.81
CA ASP A 53 11.25 -3.96 -4.23
C ASP A 53 11.25 -3.89 -2.69
N LYS A 54 12.45 -3.96 -2.13
CA LYS A 54 12.74 -3.74 -0.71
C LYS A 54 13.86 -2.72 -0.58
N ILE A 55 13.55 -1.55 -0.02
CA ILE A 55 14.42 -0.38 -0.05
C ILE A 55 14.82 0.01 1.37
N ASP A 56 16.10 0.30 1.56
CA ASP A 56 16.62 0.90 2.79
C ASP A 56 16.65 2.43 2.66
N LEU A 57 15.73 3.10 3.36
CA LEU A 57 15.65 4.55 3.46
C LEU A 57 16.34 5.03 4.74
N ASN A 58 17.68 5.04 4.73
CA ASN A 58 18.52 5.50 5.83
C ASN A 58 18.34 4.69 7.14
N GLY A 59 18.35 3.37 7.02
CA GLY A 59 18.13 2.39 8.08
C GLY A 59 16.66 2.21 8.44
N GLU A 60 15.75 2.51 7.51
CA GLU A 60 14.31 2.21 7.61
C GLU A 60 13.89 1.45 6.37
N GLN A 61 13.37 0.24 6.59
CA GLN A 61 13.03 -0.66 5.49
C GLN A 61 11.61 -0.39 5.01
N VAL A 62 11.46 -0.21 3.70
CA VAL A 62 10.15 -0.13 3.03
C VAL A 62 10.04 -1.22 1.98
N VAL A 63 8.82 -1.66 1.72
CA VAL A 63 8.46 -2.64 0.69
C VAL A 63 7.56 -1.94 -0.31
N VAL A 64 7.94 -2.00 -1.59
CA VAL A 64 7.13 -1.51 -2.71
C VAL A 64 6.48 -2.72 -3.37
N PHE A 65 5.18 -2.65 -3.63
CA PHE A 65 4.41 -3.78 -4.13
C PHE A 65 3.30 -3.36 -5.07
N ARG A 66 2.86 -4.28 -5.94
CA ARG A 66 1.66 -4.12 -6.74
C ARG A 66 0.43 -4.47 -5.93
N PHE A 67 -0.65 -3.75 -6.18
CA PHE A 67 -1.98 -4.14 -5.75
C PHE A 67 -2.97 -3.94 -6.90
N GLY A 68 -4.12 -4.58 -6.81
CA GLY A 68 -5.19 -4.37 -7.77
C GLY A 68 -6.55 -4.72 -7.17
N ASP A 69 -7.57 -4.06 -7.68
CA ASP A 69 -8.97 -4.31 -7.35
C ASP A 69 -9.85 -4.24 -8.61
N SER A 70 -11.17 -4.12 -8.44
CA SER A 70 -12.10 -4.06 -9.58
C SER A 70 -11.98 -2.80 -10.44
N GLU A 71 -11.28 -1.77 -9.97
CA GLU A 71 -11.10 -0.49 -10.66
C GLU A 71 -9.79 -0.44 -11.46
N GLY A 72 -8.83 -1.30 -11.11
CA GLY A 72 -7.58 -1.48 -11.82
C GLY A 72 -6.39 -1.83 -10.93
N GLU A 73 -5.19 -1.44 -11.35
CA GLU A 73 -3.92 -1.76 -10.70
C GLU A 73 -3.17 -0.50 -10.24
N GLY A 74 -2.36 -0.67 -9.20
CA GLY A 74 -1.52 0.38 -8.64
C GLY A 74 -0.26 -0.13 -7.94
N ILE A 75 0.55 0.82 -7.47
CA ILE A 75 1.73 0.56 -6.63
C ILE A 75 1.48 1.09 -5.22
N GLY A 76 1.72 0.22 -4.25
CA GLY A 76 1.66 0.51 -2.82
C GLY A 76 3.06 0.49 -2.19
N LEU A 77 3.13 1.10 -1.00
CA LEU A 77 4.30 1.09 -0.15
C LEU A 77 3.90 0.76 1.28
N ALA A 78 4.71 -0.05 1.94
CA ALA A 78 4.59 -0.30 3.37
C ALA A 78 5.95 -0.25 4.07
N HIS A 79 5.93 0.16 5.32
CA HIS A 79 7.09 0.14 6.20
C HIS A 79 7.24 -1.23 6.86
N ILE A 80 8.47 -1.66 7.07
CA ILE A 80 8.81 -2.69 8.04
C ILE A 80 9.30 -1.99 9.30
N LYS A 81 8.38 -1.77 10.24
CA LYS A 81 8.71 -1.21 11.55
C LYS A 81 9.50 -2.22 12.35
N ARG A 82 10.50 -1.75 13.10
CA ARG A 82 11.30 -2.56 14.02
C ARG A 82 11.34 -1.91 15.40
N GLU A 83 10.87 -2.65 16.41
CA GLU A 83 10.85 -2.18 17.80
C GLU A 83 11.10 -3.35 18.76
N ASN A 84 12.03 -3.19 19.70
CA ASN A 84 12.37 -4.20 20.72
C ASN A 84 12.65 -5.61 20.15
N GLY A 85 13.27 -5.67 18.96
CA GLY A 85 13.57 -6.93 18.26
C GLY A 85 12.39 -7.57 17.52
N ASN A 86 11.21 -6.95 17.57
CA ASN A 86 10.03 -7.35 16.80
C ASN A 86 9.86 -6.48 15.55
N TYR A 87 9.09 -7.00 14.61
CA TYR A 87 8.84 -6.44 13.29
C TYR A 87 7.34 -6.36 13.04
N GLN A 88 6.91 -5.36 12.28
CA GLN A 88 5.52 -5.16 11.89
C GLN A 88 5.46 -4.60 10.46
N TRP A 89 4.53 -5.12 9.66
CA TRP A 89 4.14 -4.50 8.40
C TRP A 89 3.21 -3.32 8.69
N TYR A 90 3.55 -2.13 8.19
CA TYR A 90 2.75 -0.94 8.46
C TYR A 90 2.57 -0.13 7.18
N ARG A 91 1.33 -0.01 6.71
CA ARG A 91 0.96 0.85 5.57
C ARG A 91 0.22 2.08 6.07
N ASP A 92 0.80 3.25 5.84
CA ASP A 92 0.23 4.57 6.15
C ASP A 92 -0.23 5.35 4.90
N LEU A 93 -0.01 4.79 3.72
CA LEU A 93 -0.48 5.36 2.46
C LEU A 93 -1.79 4.73 2.00
N ASN A 94 -2.64 5.58 1.43
CA ASN A 94 -3.81 5.16 0.67
C ASN A 94 -3.38 4.64 -0.70
N TYR A 95 -4.20 3.76 -1.25
CA TYR A 95 -4.02 3.21 -2.58
C TYR A 95 -4.40 4.22 -3.66
N ALA A 96 -3.59 4.27 -4.72
CA ALA A 96 -3.87 5.02 -5.94
C ALA A 96 -3.84 4.06 -7.14
N ILE A 97 -4.97 3.92 -7.82
CA ILE A 97 -5.07 3.18 -9.08
C ILE A 97 -4.42 4.04 -10.17
N VAL A 98 -3.39 3.51 -10.84
CA VAL A 98 -2.68 4.22 -11.91
C VAL A 98 -2.90 3.59 -13.27
N LYS A 99 -3.33 2.33 -13.33
CA LYS A 99 -3.85 1.68 -14.55
C LYS A 99 -5.28 1.25 -14.32
N SER A 100 -6.22 1.79 -15.09
CA SER A 100 -7.63 1.45 -14.90
C SER A 100 -8.06 0.28 -15.78
N ASP A 101 -8.87 -0.61 -15.22
CA ASP A 101 -9.53 -1.67 -15.98
C ASP A 101 -10.76 -1.15 -16.75
N HIS A 102 -11.18 0.09 -16.50
CA HIS A 102 -12.29 0.72 -17.20
C HIS A 102 -11.81 1.35 -18.52
N PRO A 103 -12.33 0.91 -19.68
CA PRO A 103 -11.78 1.30 -21.00
C PRO A 103 -11.95 2.79 -21.36
N LYS A 104 -12.67 3.57 -20.55
CA LYS A 104 -12.88 5.01 -20.73
C LYS A 104 -12.12 5.86 -19.72
N THR A 105 -11.48 5.23 -18.75
CA THR A 105 -10.70 5.91 -17.73
C THR A 105 -9.25 5.91 -18.18
N GLU A 106 -8.66 7.10 -18.25
CA GLU A 106 -7.24 7.21 -18.58
C GLU A 106 -6.39 6.70 -17.42
N ASN A 107 -5.27 6.07 -17.76
CA ASN A 107 -4.23 5.75 -16.78
C ASN A 107 -3.73 7.04 -16.15
N ALA A 108 -3.28 7.00 -14.91
CA ALA A 108 -2.94 8.18 -14.13
C ALA A 108 -1.47 8.21 -13.72
N GLU A 109 -1.04 9.38 -13.28
CA GLU A 109 0.18 9.59 -12.49
C GLU A 109 -0.29 10.09 -11.12
N ALA A 110 0.38 9.65 -10.06
CA ALA A 110 0.05 10.00 -8.70
C ALA A 110 1.33 10.23 -7.89
N SER A 111 1.27 11.19 -6.96
CA SER A 111 2.26 11.38 -5.92
C SER A 111 1.62 11.22 -4.54
N ALA A 112 2.34 10.59 -3.63
CA ALA A 112 1.88 10.34 -2.28
C ALA A 112 3.01 10.63 -1.28
N PRO A 113 2.92 11.73 -0.51
CA PRO A 113 3.89 12.02 0.54
C PRO A 113 3.73 11.03 1.69
N PHE A 114 4.83 10.57 2.26
CA PHE A 114 4.86 9.73 3.45
C PHE A 114 5.97 10.13 4.40
N THR A 115 5.84 9.69 5.66
CA THR A 115 6.84 9.95 6.70
C THR A 115 7.27 8.63 7.30
N THR A 116 8.57 8.38 7.30
CA THR A 116 9.11 7.17 7.92
C THR A 116 8.99 7.22 9.44
N PRO A 117 9.02 6.09 10.16
CA PRO A 117 8.97 6.06 11.62
C PRO A 117 9.95 6.98 12.35
N LYS A 118 11.14 7.27 11.77
CA LYS A 118 12.13 8.21 12.31
C LYS A 118 11.88 9.67 11.92
N GLY A 119 10.77 9.96 11.24
CA GLY A 119 10.31 11.32 10.94
C GLY A 119 10.86 11.91 9.64
N ARG A 120 11.52 11.12 8.79
CA ARG A 120 12.00 11.61 7.48
C ARG A 120 10.88 11.58 6.47
N LYS A 121 10.81 12.64 5.65
CA LYS A 121 9.75 12.83 4.68
C LYS A 121 10.22 12.45 3.29
N TYR A 122 9.35 11.79 2.56
CA TYR A 122 9.59 11.34 1.20
C TYR A 122 8.28 11.44 0.43
N THR A 123 8.39 11.45 -0.89
CA THR A 123 7.26 11.33 -1.80
C THR A 123 7.42 10.10 -2.68
N LEU A 124 6.39 9.25 -2.71
CA LEU A 124 6.25 8.18 -3.67
C LEU A 124 5.59 8.74 -4.93
N TYR A 125 6.29 8.70 -6.05
CA TYR A 125 5.74 8.95 -7.37
C TYR A 125 5.44 7.63 -8.05
N THR A 126 4.28 7.49 -8.67
CA THR A 126 3.85 6.27 -9.36
C THR A 126 2.98 6.61 -10.56
N GLY A 127 2.97 5.75 -11.57
CA GLY A 127 2.13 5.94 -12.74
C GLY A 127 2.29 4.85 -13.77
N ASP A 128 1.71 5.07 -14.95
CA ASP A 128 1.93 4.25 -16.13
C ASP A 128 3.17 4.73 -16.92
N ALA A 129 4.14 3.84 -17.14
CA ALA A 129 5.38 4.18 -17.83
C ALA A 129 5.15 4.56 -19.31
N ASP A 130 4.07 4.08 -19.94
CA ASP A 130 3.72 4.43 -21.33
C ASP A 130 3.34 5.92 -21.48
N ARG A 131 3.02 6.59 -20.38
CA ARG A 131 2.76 8.04 -20.35
C ARG A 131 4.05 8.88 -20.27
N LEU A 132 5.17 8.25 -19.95
CA LEU A 132 6.43 8.97 -19.77
C LEU A 132 7.21 9.04 -21.07
N ASN A 133 7.87 10.18 -21.28
CA ASN A 133 8.93 10.30 -22.29
C ASN A 133 10.30 10.03 -21.64
N GLY A 134 10.43 8.90 -20.95
CA GLY A 134 11.63 8.45 -20.24
C GLY A 134 11.77 8.96 -18.78
N THR A 135 11.23 10.14 -18.45
CA THR A 135 11.27 10.71 -17.10
C THR A 135 9.89 11.17 -16.63
N PHE A 136 9.72 11.32 -15.32
CA PHE A 136 8.60 12.05 -14.70
C PHE A 136 9.11 13.34 -14.04
N GLU A 137 8.21 14.30 -13.84
CA GLU A 137 8.50 15.57 -13.14
C GLU A 137 8.05 15.47 -11.67
N THR A 138 8.93 15.80 -10.74
CA THR A 138 8.63 15.91 -9.30
C THR A 138 7.96 17.25 -8.98
N ASP A 139 7.43 17.41 -7.77
CA ASP A 139 6.75 18.65 -7.36
C ASP A 139 7.69 19.87 -7.31
N ASP A 140 9.00 19.67 -7.24
CA ASP A 140 10.04 20.71 -7.32
C ASP A 140 10.62 20.90 -8.75
N GLY A 141 10.04 20.24 -9.75
CA GLY A 141 10.39 20.40 -11.17
C GLY A 141 11.60 19.60 -11.64
N LEU A 142 12.12 18.67 -10.82
CA LEU A 142 13.18 17.77 -11.24
C LEU A 142 12.64 16.70 -12.17
N HIS A 143 13.43 16.35 -13.18
CA HIS A 143 13.11 15.27 -14.10
C HIS A 143 13.94 14.05 -13.75
N LEU A 144 13.28 12.97 -13.34
CA LEU A 144 13.93 11.76 -12.85
C LEU A 144 13.53 10.54 -13.67
N GLU A 145 14.48 9.62 -13.86
CA GLU A 145 14.20 8.28 -14.39
C GLU A 145 13.56 7.43 -13.27
N PRO A 146 12.40 6.80 -13.53
CA PRO A 146 11.75 5.96 -12.54
C PRO A 146 12.22 4.50 -12.63
N VAL A 147 11.89 3.72 -11.61
CA VAL A 147 11.97 2.26 -11.67
C VAL A 147 10.71 1.72 -12.33
N VAL A 148 10.85 0.94 -13.39
CA VAL A 148 9.71 0.38 -14.15
C VAL A 148 9.52 -1.11 -13.83
N ASP A 149 8.37 -1.47 -13.28
CA ASP A 149 7.94 -2.86 -13.14
C ASP A 149 7.63 -3.46 -14.52
N GLN A 150 8.53 -4.30 -14.99
CA GLN A 150 8.45 -4.89 -16.34
C GLN A 150 7.21 -5.76 -16.57
N LYS A 151 6.57 -6.26 -15.50
CA LYS A 151 5.38 -7.13 -15.64
C LYS A 151 4.12 -6.33 -15.91
N THR A 152 3.97 -5.13 -15.34
CA THR A 152 2.76 -4.30 -15.50
C THR A 152 3.00 -3.05 -16.35
N GLY A 153 4.25 -2.64 -16.54
CA GLY A 153 4.58 -1.33 -17.12
C GLY A 153 4.21 -0.16 -16.22
N MET A 154 3.87 -0.39 -14.95
CA MET A 154 3.79 0.68 -13.96
C MET A 154 5.20 1.09 -13.52
N TYR A 155 5.37 2.34 -13.14
CA TYR A 155 6.63 2.85 -12.61
C TYR A 155 6.46 3.36 -11.18
N TYR A 156 7.55 3.37 -10.43
CA TYR A 156 7.63 4.09 -9.16
C TYR A 156 8.96 4.83 -9.01
N GLN A 157 8.98 5.83 -8.14
CA GLN A 157 10.20 6.44 -7.62
C GLN A 157 9.95 6.99 -6.22
N ILE A 158 10.93 6.88 -5.32
CA ILE A 158 10.87 7.46 -3.98
C ILE A 158 11.90 8.57 -3.89
N VAL A 159 11.45 9.79 -3.62
CA VAL A 159 12.31 10.96 -3.52
C VAL A 159 12.23 11.48 -2.08
N GLN A 160 13.39 11.80 -1.49
CA GLN A 160 13.42 12.46 -0.19
C GLN A 160 13.02 13.92 -0.34
N ASP A 161 12.08 14.39 0.48
CA ASP A 161 11.65 15.79 0.45
C ASP A 161 12.78 16.68 1.00
N SER A 162 12.90 17.90 0.46
CA SER A 162 13.82 18.90 1.01
C SER A 162 13.30 19.42 2.36
N ASP A 163 14.20 19.57 3.34
CA ASP A 163 13.89 20.14 4.66
C ASP A 163 13.54 21.64 4.62
#